data_AF-A0A933BEW4-F1
#
_entry.id   AF-A0A933BEW4-F1
#
_cell.length_a   1.000
_cell.length_b   1.000
_cell.length_c   1.000
_cell.angle_alpha   90.00
_cell.angle_beta   90.00
_cell.angle_gamma   90.00
#
_symmetry.space_group_name_H-M   'P 1'
#
loop_
_entity.id
_entity.type
_entity.pdbx_description
1 polymer ?
#
loop_
_entity_poly.entity_id
_entity_poly.type
_entity_poly.pdbx_seq_one_letter_code
_entity_poly.pdbx_strand_id
1 'polypeptide(L)'
;MQGSVEISTNEPKQTNVVVVMPEWLEEKLLQELRQLYAYSVEQAAKVPEQGLKALENGMREKMASLGGPIMQVGLERGLGRGYQGSRMRCFGCGGWRRYVEDRDKIVTTWFKEIRVGRAYYHCEHCQDGIAPLDSMLGISGSSVSPAVREAICLADAIAI
;
A
#
# COMPACT_ATOMS: atom_id res chain seq x y z
N MET A 1 42.37 23.34 -8.59
CA MET A 1 41.16 23.02 -9.37
C MET A 1 40.21 22.26 -8.45
N GLN A 2 39.33 22.99 -7.74
CA GLN A 2 38.29 22.41 -6.90
C GLN A 2 37.01 22.36 -7.73
N GLY A 3 36.59 21.15 -8.13
CA GLY A 3 35.33 20.92 -8.81
C GLY A 3 34.25 20.60 -7.79
N SER A 4 33.36 21.56 -7.54
CA SER A 4 32.18 21.39 -6.71
C SER A 4 31.24 20.38 -7.38
N VAL A 5 30.97 19.26 -6.72
CA VAL A 5 29.91 18.33 -7.11
C VAL A 5 28.59 18.94 -6.64
N GLU A 6 27.83 19.52 -7.57
CA GLU A 6 26.44 19.91 -7.32
C GLU A 6 25.59 18.63 -7.21
N ILE A 7 25.32 18.23 -5.96
CA ILE A 7 24.31 17.23 -5.66
C ILE A 7 22.98 17.94 -5.87
N SER A 8 22.36 17.71 -7.03
CA SER A 8 20.98 18.10 -7.31
C SER A 8 20.07 17.36 -6.33
N THR A 9 19.79 18.00 -5.19
CA THR A 9 18.70 17.63 -4.30
C THR A 9 17.41 17.93 -5.04
N ASN A 10 16.91 16.92 -5.75
CA ASN A 10 15.63 17.01 -6.44
C ASN A 10 14.55 17.03 -5.34
N GLU A 11 14.19 18.23 -4.90
CA GLU A 11 13.05 18.47 -4.01
C GLU A 11 11.81 17.82 -4.64
N PRO A 12 11.01 17.05 -3.88
CA PRO A 12 9.81 16.44 -4.43
C PRO A 12 8.89 17.57 -4.86
N LYS A 13 8.66 17.68 -6.17
CA LYS A 13 7.66 18.58 -6.75
C LYS A 13 6.33 18.27 -6.07
N GLN A 14 5.90 19.17 -5.19
CA GLN A 14 4.57 19.15 -4.60
C GLN A 14 3.59 19.25 -5.74
N THR A 15 3.16 18.09 -6.21
CA THR A 15 2.15 17.98 -7.25
C THR A 15 0.86 18.32 -6.53
N ASN A 16 0.13 19.34 -7.01
CA ASN A 16 -1.21 19.63 -6.53
C ASN A 16 -2.06 18.36 -6.69
N VAL A 17 -2.14 17.54 -5.63
CA VAL A 17 -2.97 16.34 -5.63
C VAL A 17 -4.40 16.85 -5.62
N VAL A 18 -5.07 16.73 -6.76
CA VAL A 18 -6.51 16.96 -6.84
C VAL A 18 -7.19 15.89 -5.98
N VAL A 19 -7.61 16.28 -4.78
CA VAL A 19 -8.31 15.43 -3.81
C VAL A 19 -9.78 15.30 -4.21
N VAL A 20 -10.03 14.88 -5.45
CA VAL A 20 -11.40 14.61 -5.93
C VAL A 20 -11.59 13.11 -5.95
N MET A 21 -12.36 12.59 -5.01
CA MET A 21 -12.72 11.18 -4.98
C MET A 21 -13.47 10.80 -6.27
N PRO A 22 -13.13 9.68 -6.94
CA PRO A 22 -13.94 9.19 -8.05
C PRO A 22 -15.37 8.90 -7.60
N GLU A 23 -16.37 9.21 -8.43
CA GLU A 23 -17.79 8.95 -8.12
C GLU A 23 -18.07 7.49 -7.78
N TRP A 24 -17.48 6.55 -8.53
CA TRP A 24 -17.61 5.12 -8.26
C TRP A 24 -17.10 4.72 -6.86
N LEU A 25 -16.09 5.43 -6.36
CA LEU A 25 -15.52 5.18 -5.03
C LEU A 25 -16.43 5.77 -3.96
N GLU A 26 -16.95 6.97 -4.18
CA GLU A 26 -17.92 7.60 -3.28
C GLU A 26 -19.17 6.74 -3.09
N GLU A 27 -19.80 6.33 -4.19
CA GLU A 27 -21.00 5.51 -4.17
C GLU A 27 -20.77 4.18 -3.44
N LYS A 28 -19.66 3.51 -3.76
CA LYS A 28 -19.28 2.25 -3.10
C LYS A 28 -19.06 2.45 -1.60
N LEU A 29 -18.35 3.50 -1.19
CA LEU A 29 -18.09 3.76 0.22
C LEU A 29 -19.37 4.08 1.00
N LEU A 30 -20.27 4.88 0.42
CA LEU A 30 -21.56 5.18 1.04
C LEU A 30 -22.43 3.92 1.15
N GLN A 31 -22.43 3.05 0.14
CA GLN A 31 -23.14 1.77 0.18
C GLN A 31 -22.60 0.85 1.29
N GLU A 32 -21.28 0.67 1.35
CA GLU A 32 -20.61 -0.17 2.35
C GLU A 32 -20.77 0.40 3.77
N LEU A 33 -20.71 1.72 3.96
CA LEU A 33 -21.00 2.37 5.24
C LEU A 33 -22.44 2.15 5.70
N ARG A 34 -23.42 2.22 4.78
CA ARG A 34 -24.82 1.90 5.09
C ARG A 34 -24.98 0.44 5.52
N GLN A 35 -24.32 -0.48 4.82
CA GLN A 35 -24.32 -1.91 5.17
C GLN A 35 -23.65 -2.19 6.52
N LEU A 36 -22.56 -1.48 6.83
CA LEU A 36 -21.89 -1.56 8.14
C LEU A 36 -22.82 -1.08 9.26
N TYR A 37 -23.54 0.02 9.06
CA TYR A 37 -24.51 0.53 10.04
C TYR A 37 -25.68 -0.44 10.24
N ALA A 38 -26.27 -0.97 9.17
CA ALA A 38 -27.33 -1.97 9.29
C ALA A 38 -26.84 -3.22 10.05
N TYR A 39 -25.65 -3.71 9.69
CA TYR A 39 -25.02 -4.84 10.36
C TYR A 39 -24.79 -4.59 11.85
N SER A 40 -24.31 -3.41 12.24
CA SER A 40 -24.01 -3.13 13.65
C SER A 40 -25.28 -3.17 14.51
N VAL A 41 -26.39 -2.62 14.03
CA VAL A 41 -27.69 -2.67 14.73
C VAL A 41 -28.21 -4.10 14.82
N GLU A 42 -28.19 -4.85 13.72
CA GLU A 42 -28.67 -6.24 13.67
C GLU A 42 -27.88 -7.18 14.57
N GLN A 43 -26.55 -7.05 14.60
CA GLN A 43 -25.69 -7.91 15.42
C GLN A 43 -25.64 -7.45 16.89
N ALA A 44 -25.85 -6.17 17.19
CA ALA A 44 -25.94 -5.69 18.57
C ALA A 44 -27.04 -6.41 19.36
N ALA A 45 -28.18 -6.71 18.72
CA ALA A 45 -29.27 -7.47 19.32
C ALA A 45 -28.86 -8.91 19.73
N LYS A 46 -27.81 -9.47 19.10
CA LYS A 46 -27.32 -10.84 19.35
C LYS A 46 -26.18 -10.90 20.36
N VAL A 47 -25.70 -9.76 20.84
CA VAL A 47 -24.60 -9.68 21.82
C VAL A 47 -24.88 -10.48 23.11
N PRO A 48 -26.10 -10.54 23.66
CA PRO A 48 -26.35 -11.35 24.85
C PRO A 48 -26.04 -12.84 24.67
N GLU A 49 -26.19 -13.38 23.45
CA GLU A 49 -25.95 -14.79 23.13
C GLU A 49 -24.56 -15.05 22.55
N GLN A 50 -24.06 -14.14 21.70
CA GLN A 50 -22.84 -14.33 20.90
C GLN A 50 -21.62 -13.61 21.49
N GLY A 51 -21.84 -12.74 22.47
CA GLY A 51 -20.81 -11.92 23.11
C GLY A 51 -20.33 -10.74 22.24
N LEU A 52 -19.69 -9.78 22.89
CA LEU A 52 -19.20 -8.56 22.24
C LEU A 52 -18.13 -8.84 21.17
N LYS A 53 -17.30 -9.88 21.39
CA LYS A 53 -16.22 -10.27 20.47
C LYS A 53 -16.74 -10.59 19.07
N ALA A 54 -17.91 -11.21 18.95
CA ALA A 54 -18.51 -11.54 17.65
C ALA A 54 -18.87 -10.29 16.86
N LEU A 55 -19.53 -9.32 17.53
CA LEU A 55 -19.85 -8.01 16.94
C LEU A 55 -18.57 -7.27 16.52
N GLU A 56 -17.57 -7.23 17.41
CA GLU A 56 -16.31 -6.55 17.14
C GLU A 56 -15.58 -7.12 15.92
N ASN A 57 -15.44 -8.45 15.84
CA ASN A 57 -14.76 -9.10 14.72
C ASN A 57 -15.49 -8.84 13.39
N GLY A 58 -16.82 -8.94 13.39
CA GLY A 58 -17.62 -8.67 12.20
C GLY A 58 -17.57 -7.21 11.76
N MET A 59 -17.56 -6.27 12.71
CA MET A 59 -17.35 -4.85 12.41
C MET A 59 -15.95 -4.60 11.84
N ARG A 60 -14.90 -5.18 12.44
CA ARG A 60 -13.52 -5.08 11.93
C ARG A 60 -13.42 -5.60 10.49
N GLU A 61 -14.04 -6.73 10.19
CA GLU A 61 -13.99 -7.31 8.84
C GLU A 61 -14.65 -6.42 7.78
N LYS A 62 -15.80 -5.81 8.11
CA LYS A 62 -16.51 -4.88 7.23
C LYS A 62 -15.82 -3.52 7.12
N MET A 63 -15.25 -3.01 8.21
CA MET A 63 -14.44 -1.78 8.15
C MET A 63 -13.16 -1.99 7.33
N ALA A 64 -12.58 -3.19 7.37
CA ALA A 64 -11.41 -3.51 6.57
C ALA A 64 -11.69 -3.43 5.04
N SER A 65 -12.88 -3.83 4.58
CA SER A 65 -13.23 -3.73 3.15
C SER A 65 -13.46 -2.29 2.65
N LEU A 66 -13.81 -1.37 3.55
CA LEU A 66 -13.92 0.07 3.24
C LEU A 66 -12.54 0.71 3.00
N GLY A 67 -11.56 0.37 3.84
CA GLY A 67 -10.26 1.04 3.84
C GLY A 67 -9.37 0.71 2.63
N GLY A 68 -9.45 -0.51 2.10
CA GLY A 68 -8.57 -1.01 1.04
C GLY A 68 -8.62 -0.15 -0.23
N PRO A 69 -9.81 0.07 -0.84
CA PRO A 69 -9.96 0.92 -2.01
C PRO A 69 -9.49 2.36 -1.81
N ILE A 70 -9.80 2.97 -0.66
CA ILE A 70 -9.35 4.33 -0.31
C ILE A 70 -7.83 4.39 -0.27
N MET A 71 -7.21 3.44 0.42
CA MET A 71 -5.76 3.36 0.54
C MET A 71 -5.10 3.15 -0.82
N GLN A 72 -5.65 2.28 -1.67
CA GLN A 72 -5.13 2.06 -3.02
C GLN A 72 -5.16 3.35 -3.86
N VAL A 73 -6.30 4.05 -3.90
CA VAL A 73 -6.43 5.32 -4.64
C VAL A 73 -5.52 6.39 -4.04
N GLY A 74 -5.38 6.44 -2.72
CA GLY A 74 -4.47 7.36 -2.03
C GLY A 74 -3.01 7.13 -2.40
N LEU A 75 -2.56 5.87 -2.45
CA LEU A 75 -1.22 5.51 -2.88
C LEU A 75 -0.98 5.86 -4.36
N GLU A 76 -1.93 5.49 -5.22
CA GLU A 76 -1.84 5.77 -6.65
C GLU A 76 -1.77 7.27 -6.95
N ARG A 77 -2.62 8.08 -6.31
CA ARG A 77 -2.67 9.53 -6.57
C ARG A 77 -1.59 10.32 -5.83
N GLY A 78 -1.19 9.86 -4.65
CA GLY A 78 -0.21 10.53 -3.81
C GLY A 78 1.24 10.22 -4.20
N LEU A 79 1.52 8.98 -4.61
CA LEU A 79 2.89 8.51 -4.90
C LEU A 79 3.09 8.09 -6.35
N GLY A 80 2.00 7.89 -7.11
CA GLY A 80 2.06 7.33 -8.45
C GLY A 80 2.68 5.92 -8.43
N ARG A 81 3.26 5.55 -9.57
CA ARG A 81 3.91 4.25 -9.77
C ARG A 81 5.38 4.21 -9.32
N GLY A 82 5.90 5.26 -8.67
CA GLY A 82 7.31 5.33 -8.27
C GLY A 82 8.31 5.34 -9.46
N TYR A 83 7.91 5.90 -10.61
CA TYR A 83 8.75 6.02 -11.79
C TYR A 83 9.88 7.04 -11.58
N GLN A 84 11.12 6.63 -11.87
CA GLN A 84 12.34 7.44 -11.69
C GLN A 84 13.08 7.68 -13.02
N GLY A 85 12.34 7.79 -14.13
CA GLY A 85 12.91 7.93 -15.48
C GLY A 85 13.17 6.59 -16.16
N SER A 86 13.67 6.62 -17.40
CA SER A 86 13.82 5.41 -18.24
C SER A 86 14.94 4.47 -17.77
N ARG A 87 15.83 4.94 -16.88
CA ARG A 87 16.92 4.17 -16.30
C ARG A 87 17.29 4.69 -14.91
N MET A 88 17.80 3.81 -14.07
CA MET A 88 18.38 4.13 -12.76
C MET A 88 19.69 3.37 -12.54
N ARG A 89 20.52 3.77 -11.57
CA ARG A 89 21.79 3.09 -11.29
C ARG A 89 21.56 1.71 -10.67
N CYS A 90 22.38 0.75 -11.07
CA CYS A 90 22.43 -0.56 -10.45
C CYS A 90 23.27 -0.50 -9.17
N PHE A 91 22.68 -0.85 -8.03
CA PHE A 91 23.38 -0.92 -6.74
C PHE A 91 24.37 -2.09 -6.64
N GLY A 92 24.19 -3.14 -7.45
CA GLY A 92 25.09 -4.30 -7.48
C GLY A 92 26.35 -4.05 -8.33
N CYS A 93 26.17 -3.69 -9.61
CA CYS A 93 27.29 -3.55 -10.56
C CYS A 93 27.69 -2.11 -10.92
N GLY A 94 26.98 -1.09 -10.42
CA GLY A 94 27.20 0.32 -10.82
C GLY A 94 26.73 0.69 -12.24
N GLY A 95 26.33 -0.29 -13.04
CA GLY A 95 25.75 -0.13 -14.37
C GLY A 95 24.35 0.50 -14.36
N TRP A 96 23.57 0.25 -15.40
CA TRP A 96 22.21 0.77 -15.53
C TRP A 96 21.16 -0.32 -15.34
N ARG A 97 20.08 0.00 -14.63
CA ARG A 97 18.80 -0.71 -14.69
C ARG A 97 17.87 0.05 -15.61
N ARG A 98 17.25 -0.62 -16.57
CA ARG A 98 16.28 0.00 -17.49
C ARG A 98 14.88 -0.21 -16.95
N TYR A 99 14.02 0.80 -17.12
CA TYR A 99 12.58 0.61 -16.95
C TYR A 99 12.10 -0.45 -17.96
N VAL A 100 11.34 -1.43 -17.48
CA VAL A 100 10.81 -2.52 -18.30
C VAL A 100 9.32 -2.32 -18.53
N GLU A 101 8.57 -2.24 -17.43
CA GLU A 101 7.11 -2.19 -17.44
C GLU A 101 6.59 -1.73 -16.07
N ASP A 102 5.29 -1.48 -15.99
CA ASP A 102 4.59 -1.42 -14.71
C ASP A 102 4.17 -2.83 -14.31
N ARG A 103 4.43 -3.18 -13.06
CA ARG A 103 4.00 -4.45 -12.47
C ARG A 103 3.07 -4.17 -11.31
N ASP A 104 2.06 -4.99 -11.17
CA ASP A 104 1.24 -4.96 -9.96
C ASP A 104 1.90 -5.78 -8.85
N LYS A 105 1.64 -5.39 -7.60
CA LYS A 105 1.92 -6.18 -6.42
C LYS A 105 0.70 -6.16 -5.51
N ILE A 106 0.28 -7.35 -5.08
CA ILE A 106 -0.74 -7.51 -4.05
C ILE A 106 -0.05 -7.40 -2.70
N VAL A 107 -0.56 -6.52 -1.84
CA VAL A 107 -0.05 -6.32 -0.48
C VAL A 107 -1.20 -6.55 0.50
N THR A 108 -1.03 -7.51 1.40
CA THR A 108 -1.94 -7.74 2.52
C THR A 108 -1.74 -6.66 3.57
N THR A 109 -2.84 -6.00 3.95
CA THR A 109 -2.86 -4.92 4.94
C THR A 109 -3.96 -5.17 5.97
N TRP A 110 -4.07 -4.31 6.98
CA TRP A 110 -5.22 -4.32 7.89
C TRP A 110 -6.56 -4.07 7.18
N PHE A 111 -6.51 -3.39 6.03
CA PHE A 111 -7.68 -3.11 5.20
C PHE A 111 -7.79 -4.10 4.03
N LYS A 112 -7.50 -5.38 4.30
CA LYS A 112 -7.42 -6.48 3.33
C LYS A 112 -6.32 -6.26 2.28
N GLU A 113 -6.38 -7.02 1.20
CA GLU A 113 -5.44 -6.93 0.09
C GLU A 113 -5.67 -5.67 -0.73
N ILE A 114 -4.58 -4.96 -1.04
CA ILE A 114 -4.58 -3.85 -2.00
C ILE A 114 -3.65 -4.16 -3.17
N ARG A 115 -3.94 -3.56 -4.33
CA ARG A 115 -3.08 -3.65 -5.52
C ARG A 115 -2.24 -2.38 -5.64
N VAL A 116 -0.92 -2.53 -5.69
CA VAL A 116 0.02 -1.43 -5.87
C VAL A 116 0.66 -1.55 -7.26
N GLY A 117 0.33 -0.62 -8.15
CA GLY A 117 0.97 -0.48 -9.46
C GLY A 117 2.32 0.21 -9.32
N ARG A 118 3.38 -0.41 -9.85
CA ARG A 118 4.76 0.02 -9.59
C ARG A 118 5.65 -0.11 -10.82
N ALA A 119 6.48 0.89 -11.08
CA ALA A 119 7.47 0.88 -12.14
C ALA A 119 8.59 -0.12 -11.81
N TYR A 120 8.80 -1.09 -12.70
CA TYR A 120 9.78 -2.15 -12.54
C TYR A 120 11.01 -1.90 -13.40
N TYR A 121 12.19 -2.03 -12.77
CA TYR A 121 13.49 -1.81 -13.38
C TYR A 121 14.31 -3.10 -13.33
N HIS A 122 15.02 -3.42 -14.41
CA HIS A 122 15.84 -4.62 -14.51
C HIS A 122 17.28 -4.31 -14.93
N CYS A 123 18.25 -4.96 -14.29
CA CYS A 123 19.65 -4.95 -14.70
C CYS A 123 19.96 -6.19 -15.53
N GLU A 124 20.36 -6.02 -16.79
CA GLU A 124 20.79 -7.16 -17.63
C GLU A 124 22.08 -7.81 -17.14
N HIS A 125 22.94 -7.08 -16.42
CA HIS A 125 24.22 -7.62 -15.96
C HIS A 125 24.06 -8.39 -14.65
N CYS A 126 23.26 -7.88 -13.70
CA CYS A 126 23.01 -8.55 -12.43
C CYS A 126 21.86 -9.56 -12.47
N GLN A 127 21.04 -9.55 -13.53
CA GLN A 127 19.81 -10.35 -13.63
C GLN A 127 18.86 -10.13 -12.44
N ASP A 128 18.86 -8.91 -11.93
CA ASP A 128 18.12 -8.50 -10.74
C ASP A 128 17.22 -7.31 -11.06
N GLY A 129 16.05 -7.29 -10.44
CA GLY A 129 15.04 -6.28 -10.67
C GLY A 129 14.50 -5.66 -9.39
N ILE A 130 14.15 -4.39 -9.49
CA ILE A 130 13.67 -3.58 -8.37
C ILE A 130 12.48 -2.74 -8.81
N ALA A 131 11.54 -2.57 -7.90
CA ALA A 131 10.52 -1.53 -8.00
C ALA A 131 10.79 -0.50 -6.88
N PRO A 132 11.22 0.74 -7.20
CA PRO A 132 11.59 1.73 -6.19
C PRO A 132 10.49 2.01 -5.17
N LEU A 133 9.22 1.92 -5.61
CA LEU A 133 8.05 2.08 -4.74
C LEU A 133 8.01 1.06 -3.59
N ASP A 134 8.55 -0.15 -3.77
CA ASP A 134 8.58 -1.16 -2.71
C ASP A 134 9.44 -0.73 -1.52
N SER A 135 10.54 -0.02 -1.76
CA SER A 135 11.40 0.47 -0.68
C SER A 135 10.74 1.64 0.05
N MET A 136 10.09 2.54 -0.70
CA MET A 136 9.37 3.69 -0.12
C MET A 136 8.21 3.24 0.78
N LEU A 137 7.52 2.16 0.40
CA LEU A 137 6.40 1.60 1.15
C LEU A 137 6.82 0.57 2.23
N GLY A 138 8.11 0.23 2.33
CA GLY A 138 8.58 -0.80 3.26
C GLY A 138 8.04 -2.21 2.96
N ILE A 139 7.76 -2.51 1.70
CA ILE A 139 7.22 -3.81 1.23
C ILE A 139 8.24 -4.60 0.39
N SER A 140 9.50 -4.16 0.33
CA SER A 140 10.55 -4.89 -0.38
C SER A 140 10.66 -6.33 0.11
N GLY A 141 10.61 -7.30 -0.80
CA GLY A 141 10.68 -8.73 -0.46
C GLY A 141 9.47 -9.30 0.31
N SER A 142 8.42 -8.51 0.56
CA SER A 142 7.25 -8.92 1.35
C SER A 142 5.95 -8.63 0.61
N SER A 143 4.97 -9.53 0.73
CA SER A 143 3.58 -9.30 0.28
C SER A 143 2.67 -8.82 1.42
N VAL A 144 3.23 -8.52 2.58
CA VAL A 144 2.52 -8.04 3.77
C VAL A 144 3.02 -6.65 4.15
N SER A 145 2.11 -5.73 4.54
CA SER A 145 2.47 -4.37 4.95
C SER A 145 3.28 -4.35 6.26
N PRO A 146 4.09 -3.30 6.51
CA PRO A 146 4.85 -3.18 7.75
C PRO A 146 4.01 -3.36 9.02
N ALA A 147 2.86 -2.68 9.09
CA ALA A 147 1.97 -2.75 10.26
C ALA A 147 1.39 -4.16 10.51
N VAL A 148 1.12 -4.94 9.46
CA VAL A 148 0.65 -6.32 9.63
C VAL A 148 1.80 -7.24 10.03
N ARG A 149 3.02 -7.03 9.49
CA ARG A 149 4.20 -7.80 9.93
C ARG A 149 4.51 -7.57 11.41
N GLU A 150 4.44 -6.33 11.88
CA GLU A 150 4.60 -5.99 13.30
C GLU A 150 3.59 -6.73 14.18
N ALA A 151 2.33 -6.80 13.74
CA ALA A 151 1.28 -7.50 14.47
C ALA A 151 1.48 -9.01 14.52
N ILE A 152 1.94 -9.62 13.42
CA ILE A 152 2.30 -11.04 13.38
C ILE A 152 3.44 -11.32 14.36
N CYS A 153 4.52 -10.53 14.31
CA CYS A 153 5.64 -10.68 15.23
C CYS A 153 5.23 -10.55 16.70
N LEU A 154 4.32 -9.62 17.02
CA LEU A 154 3.79 -9.46 18.37
C LEU A 154 2.95 -10.67 18.82
N ALA A 155 2.12 -11.21 17.93
CA ALA A 155 1.32 -12.39 18.22
C ALA A 155 2.22 -13.62 18.50
N ASP A 156 3.28 -13.80 17.72
CA ASP A 156 4.26 -14.88 17.93
C ASP A 156 5.01 -14.72 19.27
N ALA A 157 5.34 -13.50 19.66
CA ALA A 157 6.04 -13.22 20.92
C ALA A 157 5.21 -13.51 22.18
N ILE A 158 3.87 -13.40 22.09
CA ILE A 158 2.94 -13.66 23.19
C ILE A 158 2.51 -15.14 23.24
N ALA A 159 2.78 -15.91 22.18
CA ALA A 159 2.50 -17.35 22.11
C ALA A 159 3.57 -18.25 22.79
N ILE A 160 4.55 -17.63 23.47
CA ILE A 160 5.64 -18.27 24.24
C ILE A 160 5.37 -18.07 25.73
#